data_AF-A0A1F9SPI7-F1
#
_entry.id   AF-A0A1F9SPI7-F1
#
_cell.length_a   1.000
_cell.length_b   1.000
_cell.length_c   1.000
_cell.angle_alpha   90.00
_cell.angle_beta   90.00
_cell.angle_gamma   90.00
#
_symmetry.space_group_name_H-M   'P 1'
#
loop_
_entity.id
_entity.type
_entity.pdbx_description
1 polymer ?
#
loop_
_entity_poly.entity_id
_entity_poly.type
_entity_poly.pdbx_seq_one_letter_code
_entity_poly.pdbx_strand_id
1 'polypeptide(L)'
;MFPADLCGVAMYMSVCYTLFGFQRNTDYIGVPMKDIFKIAGMVAALQLFGNMVVAATEATAQPNAGKSAAVTTPIESETESAFASDLSAVQDLLKGISRERKMTPGQSKEYIAKEMEKARKFSEFAKTTLIPHSLEITKKMKEPDTLLAEGKAMVEKDGSSWQGYDYMASGSVLKNDLDGAMANFKKAAKYAPDLQKDWYNYMLGACYAGKKDDKKALGYYERVISRNDNWMAVKGAYLAASMTLVGKDPEKSVAYFDKGYSLHTQSEQAVLLKAGVCSKFQGLAKGPEACGNQPLKDSSKVN
;
A
#
# COMPACT_ATOMS: atom_id res chain seq x y z
N MET A 1 28.87 13.84 -4.14
CA MET A 1 29.04 12.43 -3.74
C MET A 1 28.15 12.23 -2.51
N PHE A 2 26.90 11.80 -2.70
CA PHE A 2 25.85 11.78 -1.66
C PHE A 2 25.41 10.34 -1.34
N PRO A 3 25.05 10.02 -0.09
CA PRO A 3 24.87 8.64 0.35
C PRO A 3 23.57 8.03 -0.18
N ALA A 4 23.68 6.78 -0.59
CA ALA A 4 22.61 5.94 -1.12
C ALA A 4 21.87 5.21 0.03
N ASP A 5 21.02 5.91 0.78
CA ASP A 5 20.17 5.29 1.81
C ASP A 5 18.84 6.06 1.93
N LEU A 6 17.80 5.57 1.25
CA LEU A 6 16.36 5.84 1.43
C LEU A 6 15.60 5.11 0.30
N CYS A 7 15.77 3.78 0.21
CA CYS A 7 15.00 2.92 -0.68
C CYS A 7 13.69 2.51 0.03
N GLY A 8 12.56 2.99 -0.48
CA GLY A 8 11.23 2.43 -0.21
C GLY A 8 10.32 3.19 0.77
N VAL A 9 10.86 4.09 1.62
CA VAL A 9 10.15 4.65 2.80
C VAL A 9 8.97 5.58 2.48
N ALA A 10 9.06 6.34 1.39
CA ALA A 10 8.13 7.44 1.15
C ALA A 10 6.87 7.06 0.36
N MET A 11 6.82 5.88 -0.27
CA MET A 11 5.71 5.50 -1.15
C MET A 11 4.58 4.75 -0.46
N TYR A 12 4.86 4.18 0.69
CA TYR A 12 3.85 3.48 1.44
C TYR A 12 3.10 4.43 2.37
N MET A 13 3.77 5.37 3.04
CA MET A 13 3.24 6.31 4.07
C MET A 13 1.96 7.14 3.73
N SER A 14 1.36 6.96 2.56
CA SER A 14 0.40 7.86 1.95
C SER A 14 -1.08 7.67 2.29
N VAL A 15 -1.47 6.47 2.72
CA VAL A 15 -2.89 6.14 2.92
C VAL A 15 -3.39 6.55 4.33
N CYS A 16 -2.49 6.89 5.26
CA CYS A 16 -2.88 7.22 6.64
C CYS A 16 -3.04 8.70 6.97
N TYR A 17 -2.41 9.62 6.26
CA TYR A 17 -2.29 10.99 6.76
C TYR A 17 -3.53 11.87 6.55
N THR A 18 -4.44 11.51 5.65
CA THR A 18 -5.46 12.46 5.17
C THR A 18 -6.86 12.25 5.75
N LEU A 19 -7.10 11.17 6.48
CA LEU A 19 -8.37 11.00 7.20
C LEU A 19 -8.35 11.54 8.64
N PHE A 20 -7.17 11.76 9.25
CA PHE A 20 -7.11 11.91 10.72
C PHE A 20 -6.37 13.12 11.29
N GLY A 21 -6.15 14.19 10.51
CA GLY A 21 -5.93 15.55 11.08
C GLY A 21 -5.02 15.69 12.30
N PHE A 22 -3.93 14.92 12.43
CA PHE A 22 -3.11 14.92 13.64
C PHE A 22 -2.13 16.11 13.61
N GLN A 23 -2.41 17.12 14.44
CA GLN A 23 -1.44 18.14 14.85
C GLN A 23 -0.47 17.56 15.90
N ARG A 24 0.76 18.08 15.86
CA ARG A 24 1.96 17.75 16.66
C ARG A 24 1.72 17.17 18.06
N ASN A 25 2.38 16.05 18.36
CA ASN A 25 3.15 15.89 19.60
C ASN A 25 4.34 14.95 19.34
N THR A 26 5.53 15.55 19.27
CA THR A 26 6.81 14.87 19.12
C THR A 26 7.35 14.52 20.49
N ASP A 27 6.86 13.45 21.09
CA ASP A 27 7.49 12.81 22.27
C ASP A 27 7.41 11.28 22.11
N TYR A 28 8.00 10.77 21.04
CA TYR A 28 8.30 9.34 20.88
C TYR A 28 9.57 9.22 20.05
N ILE A 29 10.61 8.59 20.62
CA ILE A 29 11.58 7.64 20.02
C ILE A 29 12.91 7.73 20.78
N GLY A 30 13.21 6.68 21.55
CA GLY A 30 14.54 6.34 22.07
C GLY A 30 15.18 5.19 21.29
N VAL A 31 15.14 5.25 19.95
CA VAL A 31 15.81 4.28 19.05
C VAL A 31 16.74 5.05 18.12
N PRO A 32 18.03 4.69 18.00
CA PRO A 32 18.98 5.43 17.19
C PRO A 32 18.61 5.40 15.71
N MET A 33 18.47 6.60 15.13
CA MET A 33 17.93 6.89 13.79
C MET A 33 18.61 6.15 12.63
N LYS A 34 19.85 5.68 12.80
CA LYS A 34 20.66 5.01 11.77
C LYS A 34 20.18 3.61 11.38
N ASP A 35 19.46 2.91 12.25
CA ASP A 35 18.98 1.54 11.99
C ASP A 35 17.56 1.50 11.37
N ILE A 36 16.88 2.66 11.33
CA ILE A 36 15.51 2.82 10.80
C ILE A 36 15.51 2.91 9.25
N PHE A 37 16.62 3.29 8.61
CA PHE A 37 16.65 3.65 7.19
C PHE A 37 16.67 2.47 6.19
N LYS A 38 16.93 1.23 6.64
CA LYS A 38 16.88 0.03 5.78
C LYS A 38 15.50 -0.62 5.72
N ILE A 39 14.65 -0.35 6.71
CA ILE A 39 13.40 -1.07 7.00
C ILE A 39 12.16 -0.23 6.66
N ALA A 40 12.30 1.09 6.64
CA ALA A 40 11.15 1.99 6.63
C ALA A 40 10.33 1.94 5.33
N GLY A 41 10.81 1.28 4.26
CA GLY A 41 10.02 1.05 3.04
C GLY A 41 8.97 -0.04 3.13
N MET A 42 9.25 -1.12 3.84
CA MET A 42 8.30 -2.22 4.02
C MET A 42 7.51 -2.09 5.31
N VAL A 43 8.10 -1.50 6.36
CA VAL A 43 7.38 -1.26 7.62
C VAL A 43 6.38 -0.13 7.48
N ALA A 44 6.65 0.87 6.63
CA ALA A 44 5.61 1.82 6.24
C ALA A 44 4.43 1.09 5.58
N ALA A 45 4.65 0.06 4.76
CA ALA A 45 3.58 -0.72 4.12
C ALA A 45 2.64 -1.40 5.13
N LEU A 46 3.21 -1.96 6.20
CA LEU A 46 2.45 -2.58 7.28
C LEU A 46 1.81 -1.55 8.23
N GLN A 47 2.48 -0.44 8.52
CA GLN A 47 2.00 0.61 9.43
C GLN A 47 0.74 1.33 8.94
N LEU A 48 0.44 1.23 7.64
CA LEU A 48 -0.70 1.95 7.06
C LEU A 48 -2.04 1.30 7.29
N PHE A 49 -2.07 -0.01 7.46
CA PHE A 49 -3.31 -0.72 7.74
C PHE A 49 -3.76 -0.52 9.19
N GLY A 50 -2.84 -0.13 10.07
CA GLY A 50 -3.07 0.08 11.50
C GLY A 50 -3.83 1.32 11.89
N ASN A 51 -3.41 2.46 11.35
CA ASN A 51 -3.87 3.77 11.80
C ASN A 51 -5.27 4.12 11.27
N MET A 52 -5.88 3.27 10.44
CA MET A 52 -7.29 3.35 10.07
C MET A 52 -8.23 2.87 11.19
N VAL A 53 -7.73 2.14 12.19
CA VAL A 53 -8.60 1.47 13.19
C VAL A 53 -8.52 2.04 14.60
N VAL A 54 -7.46 2.80 14.94
CA VAL A 54 -7.25 3.25 16.33
C VAL A 54 -8.20 4.39 16.75
N ALA A 55 -8.69 5.21 15.81
CA ALA A 55 -9.63 6.30 16.11
C ALA A 55 -11.03 5.81 16.52
N ALA A 56 -11.37 4.56 16.22
CA ALA A 56 -12.65 3.95 16.53
C ALA A 56 -12.75 3.45 17.98
N THR A 57 -11.62 3.19 18.65
CA THR A 57 -11.61 2.56 19.99
C THR A 57 -11.55 3.56 21.16
N GLU A 58 -11.25 4.83 20.93
CA GLU A 58 -11.18 5.83 22.01
C GLU A 58 -12.54 6.48 22.36
N ALA A 59 -13.59 6.22 21.58
CA ALA A 59 -14.93 6.77 21.80
C ALA A 59 -15.81 5.98 22.81
N THR A 60 -15.32 4.85 23.36
CA THR A 60 -16.10 4.02 24.28
C THR A 60 -15.53 4.04 25.70
N ALA A 61 -15.70 5.18 26.38
CA ALA A 61 -15.62 5.25 27.84
C ALA A 61 -16.86 5.96 28.41
N GLN A 62 -18.06 5.49 28.03
CA GLN A 62 -19.27 5.77 28.79
C GLN A 62 -20.13 4.50 28.91
N PRO A 63 -20.51 4.07 30.13
CA PRO A 63 -21.40 2.95 30.33
C PRO A 63 -22.84 3.46 30.21
N ASN A 64 -23.57 3.03 29.18
CA ASN A 64 -25.02 3.17 29.14
C ASN A 64 -25.67 1.80 28.96
N ALA A 65 -26.37 1.39 30.01
CA ALA A 65 -27.22 0.22 30.04
C ALA A 65 -28.60 0.57 29.46
N GLY A 66 -29.11 -0.26 28.54
CA GLY A 66 -30.54 -0.37 28.29
C GLY A 66 -31.00 -0.40 26.84
N LYS A 67 -31.49 -1.59 26.45
CA LYS A 67 -32.43 -1.91 25.34
C LYS A 67 -31.87 -2.03 23.92
N SER A 68 -32.04 -3.25 23.42
CA SER A 68 -31.81 -3.74 22.05
C SER A 68 -32.73 -3.06 21.03
N ALA A 69 -32.26 -1.96 20.45
CA ALA A 69 -32.41 -1.70 19.02
C ALA A 69 -31.09 -2.09 18.36
N ALA A 70 -31.07 -2.46 17.08
CA ALA A 70 -29.83 -2.74 16.36
C ALA A 70 -28.96 -1.48 16.35
N VAL A 71 -28.06 -1.38 17.34
CA VAL A 71 -27.07 -0.32 17.47
C VAL A 71 -26.00 -0.66 16.44
N THR A 72 -26.12 -0.11 15.24
CA THR A 72 -24.95 0.05 14.37
C THR A 72 -23.97 0.91 15.15
N THR A 73 -22.84 0.35 15.53
CA THR A 73 -21.86 1.09 16.31
C THR A 73 -21.31 2.23 15.44
N PRO A 74 -20.91 3.39 16.01
CA PRO A 74 -20.39 4.51 15.23
C PRO A 74 -19.26 4.13 14.25
N ILE A 75 -18.44 3.14 14.64
CA ILE A 75 -17.33 2.57 13.85
C ILE A 75 -17.80 1.93 12.54
N GLU A 76 -18.94 1.22 12.58
CA GLU A 76 -19.53 0.60 11.38
C GLU A 76 -20.02 1.68 10.41
N SER A 77 -20.55 2.80 10.92
CA SER A 77 -21.04 3.88 10.05
C SER A 77 -19.92 4.65 9.34
N GLU A 78 -18.79 4.88 10.00
CA GLU A 78 -17.64 5.57 9.39
C GLU A 78 -16.92 4.70 8.36
N THR A 79 -16.75 3.40 8.66
CA THR A 79 -16.13 2.46 7.72
C THR A 79 -16.98 2.27 6.47
N GLU A 80 -18.29 2.11 6.60
CA GLU A 80 -19.20 2.05 5.44
C GLU A 80 -19.15 3.31 4.57
N SER A 81 -19.07 4.50 5.20
CA SER A 81 -18.91 5.76 4.48
C SER A 81 -17.59 5.83 3.69
N ALA A 82 -16.49 5.38 4.29
CA ALA A 82 -15.19 5.33 3.63
C ALA A 82 -15.20 4.40 2.40
N PHE A 83 -15.74 3.19 2.53
CA PHE A 83 -15.86 2.25 1.41
C PHE A 83 -16.78 2.76 0.29
N ALA A 84 -17.88 3.44 0.64
CA ALA A 84 -18.75 4.07 -0.35
C ALA A 84 -18.03 5.19 -1.13
N SER A 85 -17.24 6.01 -0.42
CA SER A 85 -16.41 7.05 -1.03
C SER A 85 -15.38 6.45 -2.00
N ASP A 86 -14.69 5.39 -1.57
CA ASP A 86 -13.69 4.69 -2.39
C ASP A 86 -14.32 4.08 -3.65
N LEU A 87 -15.50 3.44 -3.53
CA LEU A 87 -16.19 2.89 -4.69
C LEU A 87 -16.63 3.99 -5.67
N SER A 88 -17.04 5.16 -5.19
CA SER A 88 -17.33 6.32 -6.06
C SER A 88 -16.08 6.79 -6.80
N ALA A 89 -14.94 6.91 -6.10
CA ALA A 89 -13.68 7.30 -6.70
C ALA A 89 -13.21 6.30 -7.77
N VAL A 90 -13.36 5.00 -7.50
CA VAL A 90 -13.08 3.93 -8.48
C VAL A 90 -13.97 4.09 -9.70
N GLN A 91 -15.26 4.37 -9.53
CA GLN A 91 -16.18 4.55 -10.65
C GLN A 91 -15.76 5.74 -11.55
N ASP A 92 -15.39 6.87 -10.95
CA ASP A 92 -14.96 8.05 -11.71
C ASP A 92 -13.65 7.82 -12.46
N LEU A 93 -12.73 7.09 -11.84
CA LEU A 93 -11.50 6.67 -12.49
C LEU A 93 -11.75 5.72 -13.67
N LEU A 94 -12.64 4.75 -13.51
CA LEU A 94 -13.02 3.83 -14.60
C LEU A 94 -13.67 4.59 -15.78
N LYS A 95 -14.46 5.64 -15.52
CA LYS A 95 -14.95 6.55 -16.56
C LYS A 95 -13.80 7.26 -17.27
N GLY A 96 -12.79 7.71 -16.54
CA GLY A 96 -11.56 8.29 -17.10
C GLY A 96 -10.84 7.33 -18.04
N ILE A 97 -10.54 6.12 -17.55
CA ILE A 97 -9.86 5.05 -18.31
C ILE A 97 -10.65 4.68 -19.57
N SER A 98 -11.97 4.59 -19.46
CA SER A 98 -12.84 4.29 -20.61
C SER A 98 -12.72 5.35 -21.72
N ARG A 99 -12.67 6.65 -21.34
CA ARG A 99 -12.45 7.76 -22.28
C ARG A 99 -11.06 7.71 -22.91
N GLU A 100 -10.02 7.46 -22.13
CA GLU A 100 -8.63 7.30 -22.62
C GLU A 100 -8.54 6.19 -23.67
N ARG A 101 -9.27 5.08 -23.45
CA ARG A 101 -9.33 3.94 -24.36
C ARG A 101 -10.26 4.14 -25.56
N LYS A 102 -10.90 5.32 -25.68
CA LYS A 102 -11.84 5.67 -26.76
C LYS A 102 -12.96 4.64 -26.92
N MET A 103 -13.45 4.08 -25.81
CA MET A 103 -14.53 3.10 -25.82
C MET A 103 -15.84 3.75 -26.28
N THR A 104 -16.66 3.01 -27.03
CA THR A 104 -18.04 3.43 -27.33
C THR A 104 -18.86 3.49 -26.03
N PRO A 105 -20.00 4.20 -26.00
CA PRO A 105 -20.86 4.23 -24.80
C PRO A 105 -21.27 2.84 -24.30
N GLY A 106 -21.53 1.89 -25.20
CA GLY A 106 -21.85 0.50 -24.85
C GLY A 106 -20.66 -0.23 -24.22
N GLN A 107 -19.50 -0.17 -24.85
CA GLN A 107 -18.26 -0.76 -24.32
C GLN A 107 -17.87 -0.17 -22.96
N SER A 108 -18.00 1.15 -22.83
CA SER A 108 -17.74 1.89 -21.59
C SER A 108 -18.63 1.41 -20.45
N LYS A 109 -19.95 1.29 -20.70
CA LYS A 109 -20.92 0.82 -19.70
C LYS A 109 -20.61 -0.61 -19.25
N GLU A 110 -20.32 -1.52 -20.17
CA GLU A 110 -19.98 -2.91 -19.87
C GLU A 110 -18.67 -3.00 -19.08
N TYR A 111 -17.63 -2.28 -19.51
CA TYR A 111 -16.34 -2.21 -18.85
C TYR A 111 -16.48 -1.70 -17.40
N ILE A 112 -17.13 -0.55 -17.21
CA ILE A 112 -17.32 0.03 -15.88
C ILE A 112 -18.12 -0.92 -14.99
N ALA A 113 -19.21 -1.52 -15.48
CA ALA A 113 -20.00 -2.46 -14.69
C ALA A 113 -19.17 -3.67 -14.22
N LYS A 114 -18.38 -4.26 -15.11
CA LYS A 114 -17.50 -5.40 -14.80
C LYS A 114 -16.42 -5.05 -13.78
N GLU A 115 -15.74 -3.93 -13.95
CA GLU A 115 -14.66 -3.53 -13.03
C GLU A 115 -15.21 -3.05 -11.67
N MET A 116 -16.37 -2.39 -11.66
CA MET A 116 -17.06 -2.04 -10.40
C MET A 116 -17.50 -3.29 -9.63
N GLU A 117 -17.91 -4.36 -10.30
CA GLU A 117 -18.24 -5.61 -9.64
C GLU A 117 -17.02 -6.26 -8.96
N LYS A 118 -15.86 -6.23 -9.62
CA LYS A 118 -14.61 -6.67 -8.99
C LYS A 118 -14.26 -5.81 -7.78
N ALA A 119 -14.38 -4.49 -7.90
CA ALA A 119 -14.11 -3.55 -6.80
C ALA A 119 -15.02 -3.83 -5.60
N ARG A 120 -16.32 -4.06 -5.81
CA ARG A 120 -17.25 -4.43 -4.72
C ARG A 120 -16.86 -5.74 -4.04
N LYS A 121 -16.58 -6.79 -4.82
CA LYS A 121 -16.12 -8.08 -4.26
C LYS A 121 -14.85 -7.94 -3.43
N PHE A 122 -13.91 -7.12 -3.91
CA PHE A 122 -12.70 -6.82 -3.17
C PHE A 122 -12.99 -6.04 -1.89
N SER A 123 -13.84 -5.00 -1.94
CA SER A 123 -14.21 -4.22 -0.74
C SER A 123 -14.86 -5.08 0.33
N GLU A 124 -15.78 -5.97 -0.04
CA GLU A 124 -16.41 -6.89 0.90
C GLU A 124 -15.40 -7.89 1.51
N PHE A 125 -14.51 -8.44 0.70
CA PHE A 125 -13.40 -9.25 1.19
C PHE A 125 -12.47 -8.46 2.11
N ALA A 126 -12.18 -7.20 1.77
CA ALA A 126 -11.32 -6.34 2.56
C ALA A 126 -11.93 -6.04 3.93
N LYS A 127 -13.21 -5.66 3.99
CA LYS A 127 -13.96 -5.43 5.22
C LYS A 127 -13.95 -6.63 6.15
N THR A 128 -14.33 -7.79 5.62
CA THR A 128 -14.61 -8.98 6.42
C THR A 128 -13.35 -9.77 6.78
N THR A 129 -12.30 -9.67 5.95
CA THR A 129 -11.12 -10.54 6.07
C THR A 129 -9.83 -9.75 6.21
N LEU A 130 -9.53 -8.82 5.28
CA LEU A 130 -8.22 -8.17 5.25
C LEU A 130 -8.02 -7.15 6.35
N ILE A 131 -9.02 -6.32 6.66
CA ILE A 131 -8.92 -5.28 7.68
C ILE A 131 -8.66 -5.90 9.06
N PRO A 132 -9.48 -6.87 9.55
CA PRO A 132 -9.22 -7.50 10.84
C PRO A 132 -7.83 -8.14 10.91
N HIS A 133 -7.44 -8.86 9.85
CA HIS A 133 -6.13 -9.51 9.76
C HIS A 133 -4.97 -8.49 9.81
N SER A 134 -5.05 -7.44 9.00
CA SER A 134 -3.99 -6.42 8.90
C SER A 134 -3.90 -5.57 10.17
N LEU A 135 -5.03 -5.33 10.84
CA LEU A 135 -5.07 -4.68 12.14
C LEU A 135 -4.33 -5.49 13.20
N GLU A 136 -4.58 -6.80 13.26
CA GLU A 136 -3.91 -7.67 14.23
C GLU A 136 -2.40 -7.74 14.00
N ILE A 137 -1.96 -7.76 12.73
CA ILE A 137 -0.54 -7.64 12.40
C ILE A 137 0.01 -6.29 12.87
N THR A 138 -0.72 -5.21 12.59
CA THR A 138 -0.29 -3.86 12.97
C THR A 138 -0.06 -3.74 14.47
N LYS A 139 -1.02 -4.18 15.29
CA LYS A 139 -0.92 -4.12 16.76
C LYS A 139 0.39 -4.73 17.27
N LYS A 140 0.96 -5.70 16.53
CA LYS A 140 2.14 -6.48 16.89
C LYS A 140 3.39 -6.14 16.07
N MET A 141 3.42 -5.05 15.31
CA MET A 141 4.60 -4.71 14.49
C MET A 141 5.87 -4.43 15.32
N LYS A 142 5.74 -4.09 16.61
CA LYS A 142 6.88 -3.93 17.53
C LYS A 142 7.33 -5.26 18.15
N GLU A 143 6.62 -6.34 17.85
CA GLU A 143 6.79 -7.67 18.44
C GLU A 143 6.93 -8.73 17.33
N PRO A 144 8.02 -8.67 16.54
CA PRO A 144 8.17 -9.57 15.39
C PRO A 144 8.21 -11.05 15.77
N ASP A 145 8.71 -11.39 16.95
CA ASP A 145 8.71 -12.77 17.45
C ASP A 145 7.29 -13.25 17.79
N THR A 146 6.41 -12.38 18.30
CA THR A 146 4.98 -12.67 18.51
C THR A 146 4.30 -12.98 17.19
N LEU A 147 4.55 -12.18 16.14
CA LEU A 147 4.02 -12.44 14.79
C LEU A 147 4.48 -13.79 14.23
N LEU A 148 5.77 -14.13 14.39
CA LEU A 148 6.32 -15.42 13.96
C LEU A 148 5.66 -16.59 14.71
N ALA A 149 5.50 -16.49 16.02
CA ALA A 149 4.91 -17.53 16.86
C ALA A 149 3.41 -17.75 16.55
N GLU A 150 2.63 -16.68 16.46
CA GLU A 150 1.20 -16.75 16.10
C GLU A 150 1.01 -17.33 14.70
N GLY A 151 1.79 -16.85 13.72
CA GLY A 151 1.73 -17.37 12.36
C GLY A 151 2.09 -18.85 12.28
N LYS A 152 3.10 -19.29 13.04
CA LYS A 152 3.45 -20.71 13.16
C LYS A 152 2.29 -21.53 13.74
N ALA A 153 1.66 -21.06 14.82
CA ALA A 153 0.52 -21.75 15.44
C ALA A 153 -0.68 -21.86 14.47
N MET A 154 -0.95 -20.84 13.66
CA MET A 154 -1.97 -20.89 12.61
C MET A 154 -1.66 -21.97 11.56
N VAL A 155 -0.40 -22.07 11.12
CA VAL A 155 0.04 -23.07 10.14
C VAL A 155 0.05 -24.48 10.72
N GLU A 156 0.39 -24.66 12.00
CA GLU A 156 0.30 -25.96 12.69
C GLU A 156 -1.15 -26.46 12.78
N LYS A 157 -2.10 -25.55 13.00
CA LYS A 157 -3.54 -25.86 13.01
C LYS A 157 -4.08 -26.13 11.60
N ASP A 158 -3.64 -25.34 10.63
CA ASP A 158 -4.01 -25.48 9.22
C ASP A 158 -2.79 -25.17 8.34
N GLY A 159 -2.20 -26.21 7.74
CA GLY A 159 -1.03 -26.10 6.87
C GLY A 159 -1.23 -25.27 5.61
N SER A 160 -2.50 -24.96 5.28
CA SER A 160 -2.92 -24.08 4.18
C SER A 160 -3.32 -22.66 4.64
N SER A 161 -3.08 -22.30 5.90
CA SER A 161 -3.38 -20.96 6.41
C SER A 161 -2.50 -19.90 5.74
N TRP A 162 -3.07 -19.20 4.75
CA TRP A 162 -2.40 -18.07 4.11
C TRP A 162 -2.12 -16.94 5.11
N GLN A 163 -3.02 -16.75 6.09
CA GLN A 163 -2.86 -15.76 7.17
C GLN A 163 -1.66 -16.10 8.04
N GLY A 164 -1.50 -17.38 8.42
CA GLY A 164 -0.36 -17.83 9.20
C GLY A 164 0.97 -17.57 8.49
N TYR A 165 1.04 -17.85 7.19
CA TYR A 165 2.21 -17.52 6.39
C TYR A 165 2.43 -16.00 6.26
N ASP A 166 1.38 -15.19 6.18
CA ASP A 166 1.49 -13.73 6.12
C ASP A 166 2.02 -13.13 7.43
N TYR A 167 1.57 -13.64 8.57
CA TYR A 167 2.12 -13.30 9.90
C TYR A 167 3.61 -13.61 9.97
N MET A 168 4.01 -14.82 9.57
CA MET A 168 5.41 -15.22 9.57
C MET A 168 6.25 -14.37 8.61
N ALA A 169 5.71 -14.06 7.43
CA ALA A 169 6.39 -13.19 6.47
C ALA A 169 6.59 -11.78 7.02
N SER A 170 5.55 -11.21 7.63
CA SER A 170 5.57 -9.89 8.27
C SER A 170 6.59 -9.83 9.41
N GLY A 171 6.59 -10.82 10.31
CA GLY A 171 7.60 -10.94 11.36
C GLY A 171 9.03 -11.05 10.80
N SER A 172 9.20 -11.80 9.70
CA SER A 172 10.51 -11.93 9.03
C SER A 172 10.98 -10.61 8.41
N VAL A 173 10.08 -9.87 7.75
CA VAL A 173 10.37 -8.51 7.22
C VAL A 173 10.85 -7.59 8.34
N LEU A 174 10.16 -7.58 9.48
CA LEU A 174 10.52 -6.75 10.64
C LEU A 174 11.88 -7.11 11.23
N LYS A 175 12.30 -8.37 11.12
CA LYS A 175 13.65 -8.84 11.50
C LYS A 175 14.69 -8.67 10.39
N ASN A 176 14.34 -8.05 9.26
CA ASN A 176 15.17 -7.92 8.07
C ASN A 176 15.62 -9.28 7.48
N ASP A 177 14.88 -10.35 7.77
CA ASP A 177 15.04 -11.67 7.14
C ASP A 177 14.21 -11.71 5.84
N LEU A 178 14.77 -11.13 4.79
CA LEU A 178 14.09 -11.06 3.49
C LEU A 178 13.91 -12.43 2.84
N ASP A 179 14.81 -13.39 3.10
CA ASP A 179 14.68 -14.74 2.55
C ASP A 179 13.57 -15.53 3.25
N GLY A 180 13.48 -15.44 4.58
CA GLY A 180 12.36 -15.97 5.36
C GLY A 180 11.03 -15.32 4.99
N ALA A 181 11.01 -14.00 4.79
CA ALA A 181 9.83 -13.28 4.33
C ALA A 181 9.36 -13.78 2.96
N MET A 182 10.26 -13.88 1.99
CA MET A 182 9.95 -14.36 0.65
C MET A 182 9.46 -15.80 0.63
N ALA A 183 10.05 -16.68 1.44
CA ALA A 183 9.60 -18.07 1.56
C ALA A 183 8.15 -18.14 2.05
N ASN A 184 7.82 -17.35 3.06
CA ASN A 184 6.48 -17.30 3.63
C ASN A 184 5.47 -16.59 2.69
N PHE A 185 5.83 -15.47 2.05
CA PHE A 185 4.95 -14.84 1.05
C PHE A 185 4.65 -15.74 -0.15
N LYS A 186 5.60 -16.57 -0.61
CA LYS A 186 5.33 -17.57 -1.65
C LYS A 186 4.29 -18.61 -1.20
N LYS A 187 4.35 -19.04 0.06
CA LYS A 187 3.36 -19.98 0.62
C LYS A 187 2.01 -19.28 0.83
N ALA A 188 1.99 -18.05 1.33
CA ALA A 188 0.77 -17.25 1.43
C ALA A 188 0.10 -17.10 0.06
N ALA A 189 0.85 -16.70 -0.99
CA ALA A 189 0.34 -16.59 -2.36
C ALA A 189 -0.23 -17.90 -2.92
N LYS A 190 0.30 -19.05 -2.51
CA LYS A 190 -0.19 -20.36 -2.95
C LYS A 190 -1.59 -20.66 -2.40
N TYR A 191 -1.85 -20.29 -1.14
CA TYR A 191 -3.09 -20.65 -0.44
C TYR A 191 -4.10 -19.50 -0.33
N ALA A 192 -3.69 -18.27 -0.62
CA ALA A 192 -4.55 -17.10 -0.51
C ALA A 192 -5.68 -17.12 -1.56
N PRO A 193 -6.83 -16.50 -1.24
CA PRO A 193 -7.87 -16.21 -2.23
C PRO A 193 -7.31 -15.48 -3.45
N ASP A 194 -7.90 -15.68 -4.63
CA ASP A 194 -7.39 -15.10 -5.88
C ASP A 194 -7.22 -13.57 -5.79
N LEU A 195 -8.17 -12.89 -5.13
CA LEU A 195 -8.14 -11.45 -4.90
C LEU A 195 -6.92 -10.97 -4.10
N GLN A 196 -6.24 -11.85 -3.36
CA GLN A 196 -5.10 -11.53 -2.50
C GLN A 196 -3.75 -11.97 -3.09
N LYS A 197 -3.75 -12.79 -4.15
CA LYS A 197 -2.50 -13.30 -4.75
C LYS A 197 -1.60 -12.18 -5.27
N ASP A 198 -2.19 -11.15 -5.87
CA ASP A 198 -1.46 -10.00 -6.39
C ASP A 198 -0.80 -9.17 -5.28
N TRP A 199 -1.42 -9.10 -4.09
CA TRP A 199 -0.79 -8.49 -2.92
C TRP A 199 0.52 -9.20 -2.54
N TYR A 200 0.51 -10.53 -2.50
CA TYR A 200 1.73 -11.28 -2.18
C TYR A 200 2.78 -11.23 -3.29
N ASN A 201 2.37 -11.17 -4.55
CA ASN A 201 3.32 -10.91 -5.65
C ASN A 201 3.97 -9.53 -5.54
N TYR A 202 3.20 -8.53 -5.12
CA TYR A 202 3.72 -7.20 -4.85
C TYR A 202 4.71 -7.19 -3.68
N MET A 203 4.39 -7.87 -2.57
CA MET A 203 5.30 -8.02 -1.41
C MET A 203 6.58 -8.78 -1.78
N LEU A 204 6.51 -9.79 -2.66
CA LEU A 204 7.69 -10.46 -3.21
C LEU A 204 8.55 -9.50 -4.05
N GLY A 205 7.93 -8.67 -4.88
CA GLY A 205 8.63 -7.61 -5.62
C GLY A 205 9.37 -6.66 -4.67
N ALA A 206 8.71 -6.23 -3.59
CA ALA A 206 9.32 -5.43 -2.55
C ALA A 206 10.53 -6.13 -1.92
N CYS A 207 10.43 -7.42 -1.58
CA CYS A 207 11.54 -8.17 -1.01
C CYS A 207 12.75 -8.20 -1.95
N TYR A 208 12.54 -8.42 -3.26
CA TYR A 208 13.62 -8.34 -4.25
C TYR A 208 14.23 -6.94 -4.35
N ALA A 209 13.42 -5.88 -4.30
CA ALA A 209 13.92 -4.51 -4.28
C ALA A 209 14.78 -4.24 -3.02
N GLY A 210 14.35 -4.73 -1.85
CA GLY A 210 15.14 -4.68 -0.61
C GLY A 210 16.48 -5.43 -0.71
N LYS A 211 16.52 -6.53 -1.47
CA LYS A 211 17.74 -7.26 -1.83
C LYS A 211 18.53 -6.62 -2.98
N LYS A 212 18.12 -5.45 -3.48
CA LYS A 212 18.71 -4.74 -4.63
C LYS A 212 18.70 -5.56 -5.93
N ASP A 213 17.79 -6.53 -6.05
CA ASP A 213 17.55 -7.28 -7.29
C ASP A 213 16.42 -6.60 -8.07
N ASP A 214 16.74 -5.43 -8.61
CA ASP A 214 15.79 -4.54 -9.28
C ASP A 214 15.13 -5.20 -10.50
N LYS A 215 15.86 -6.07 -11.20
CA LYS A 215 15.34 -6.82 -12.35
C LYS A 215 14.22 -7.76 -11.93
N LYS A 216 14.41 -8.53 -10.85
CA LYS A 216 13.34 -9.40 -10.34
C LYS A 216 12.21 -8.58 -9.72
N ALA A 217 12.53 -7.53 -8.96
CA ALA A 217 11.52 -6.65 -8.37
C ALA A 217 10.57 -6.09 -9.43
N LEU A 218 11.13 -5.51 -10.49
CA LEU A 218 10.36 -4.98 -11.61
C LEU A 218 9.50 -6.05 -12.28
N GLY A 219 10.05 -7.26 -12.51
CA GLY A 219 9.28 -8.36 -13.09
C GLY A 219 8.07 -8.79 -12.25
N TYR A 220 8.14 -8.68 -10.92
CA TYR A 220 6.98 -8.91 -10.04
C TYR A 220 5.98 -7.76 -10.12
N TYR A 221 6.44 -6.51 -10.08
CA TYR A 221 5.57 -5.35 -10.17
C TYR A 221 4.82 -5.29 -11.50
N GLU A 222 5.50 -5.50 -12.63
CA GLU A 222 4.90 -5.52 -13.96
C GLU A 222 3.87 -6.66 -14.11
N ARG A 223 4.10 -7.81 -13.46
CA ARG A 223 3.12 -8.90 -13.42
C ARG A 223 1.85 -8.50 -12.68
N VAL A 224 1.98 -7.84 -11.52
CA VAL A 224 0.83 -7.33 -10.74
C VAL A 224 0.06 -6.29 -11.56
N ILE A 225 0.76 -5.33 -12.16
CA ILE A 225 0.18 -4.31 -13.04
C ILE A 225 -0.57 -4.96 -14.22
N SER A 226 0.02 -5.98 -14.85
CA SER A 226 -0.58 -6.65 -16.01
C SER A 226 -1.81 -7.47 -15.65
N ARG A 227 -1.83 -8.14 -14.49
CA ARG A 227 -2.97 -8.95 -14.05
C ARG A 227 -4.15 -8.07 -13.66
N ASN A 228 -3.87 -6.99 -12.94
CA ASN A 228 -4.87 -6.02 -12.53
C ASN A 228 -6.05 -6.65 -11.77
N ASP A 229 -5.77 -7.64 -10.91
CA ASP A 229 -6.82 -8.34 -10.13
C ASP A 229 -7.03 -7.72 -8.74
N ASN A 230 -6.00 -7.06 -8.19
CA ASN A 230 -6.06 -6.38 -6.89
C ASN A 230 -5.67 -4.91 -7.03
N TRP A 231 -6.65 -4.01 -6.87
CA TRP A 231 -6.47 -2.58 -7.05
C TRP A 231 -5.37 -1.97 -6.17
N MET A 232 -5.30 -2.40 -4.89
CA MET A 232 -4.31 -1.90 -3.95
C MET A 232 -2.89 -2.34 -4.33
N ALA A 233 -2.75 -3.59 -4.75
CA ALA A 233 -1.46 -4.11 -5.22
C ALA A 233 -1.02 -3.41 -6.51
N VAL A 234 -1.96 -3.13 -7.44
CA VAL A 234 -1.67 -2.46 -8.71
C VAL A 234 -1.16 -1.04 -8.51
N LYS A 235 -1.86 -0.22 -7.71
CA LYS A 235 -1.42 1.16 -7.47
C LYS A 235 -0.05 1.21 -6.79
N GLY A 236 0.20 0.32 -5.82
CA GLY A 236 1.50 0.17 -5.18
C GLY A 236 2.58 -0.30 -6.16
N ALA A 237 2.27 -1.26 -7.03
CA ALA A 237 3.20 -1.80 -8.02
C ALA A 237 3.63 -0.75 -9.04
N TYR A 238 2.74 0.13 -9.50
CA TYR A 238 3.12 1.25 -10.37
C TYR A 238 4.14 2.17 -9.69
N LEU A 239 3.86 2.59 -8.47
CA LEU A 239 4.75 3.45 -7.70
C LEU A 239 6.10 2.77 -7.42
N ALA A 240 6.09 1.51 -7.00
CA ALA A 240 7.31 0.74 -6.73
C ALA A 240 8.15 0.48 -8.00
N ALA A 241 7.51 0.16 -9.13
CA ALA A 241 8.16 0.02 -10.43
C ALA A 241 8.79 1.35 -10.87
N SER A 242 8.07 2.46 -10.68
CA SER A 242 8.61 3.79 -10.94
C SER A 242 9.92 4.03 -10.18
N MET A 243 9.93 3.83 -8.86
CA MET A 243 11.15 4.01 -8.04
C MET A 243 12.28 3.08 -8.44
N THR A 244 11.95 1.85 -8.85
CA THR A 244 12.95 0.87 -9.31
C THR A 244 13.67 1.37 -10.58
N LEU A 245 12.97 2.15 -11.40
CA LEU A 245 13.44 2.64 -12.70
C LEU A 245 14.06 4.05 -12.68
N VAL A 246 13.94 4.80 -11.57
CA VAL A 246 14.54 6.14 -11.47
C VAL A 246 16.04 6.08 -11.78
N GLY A 247 16.48 6.89 -12.74
CA GLY A 247 17.88 6.94 -13.20
C GLY A 247 18.32 5.81 -14.12
N LYS A 248 17.48 4.80 -14.38
CA LYS A 248 17.76 3.67 -15.29
C LYS A 248 16.94 3.78 -16.58
N ASP A 249 15.65 4.04 -16.42
CA ASP A 249 14.70 4.28 -17.50
C ASP A 249 13.80 5.44 -17.08
N PRO A 250 14.27 6.70 -17.21
CA PRO A 250 13.56 7.88 -16.71
C PRO A 250 12.17 8.04 -17.31
N GLU A 251 12.01 7.75 -18.61
CA GLU A 251 10.74 7.90 -19.30
C GLU A 251 9.71 6.90 -18.76
N LYS A 252 10.08 5.63 -18.66
CA LYS A 252 9.19 4.59 -18.10
C LYS A 252 8.93 4.81 -16.62
N SER A 253 9.92 5.28 -15.86
CA SER A 253 9.79 5.63 -14.45
C SER A 253 8.74 6.72 -14.23
N VAL A 254 8.79 7.80 -15.03
CA VAL A 254 7.82 8.89 -14.99
C VAL A 254 6.43 8.40 -15.39
N ALA A 255 6.31 7.64 -16.47
CA ALA A 255 5.04 7.08 -16.91
C ALA A 255 4.38 6.20 -15.83
N TYR A 256 5.17 5.37 -15.15
CA TYR A 256 4.67 4.56 -14.03
C TYR A 256 4.30 5.40 -12.81
N PHE A 257 5.03 6.47 -12.51
CA PHE A 257 4.67 7.36 -11.41
C PHE A 257 3.34 8.04 -11.68
N ASP A 258 3.19 8.69 -12.85
CA ASP A 258 1.97 9.43 -13.19
C ASP A 258 0.78 8.50 -13.24
N LYS A 259 0.94 7.29 -13.79
CA LYS A 259 -0.13 6.30 -13.76
C LYS A 259 -0.44 5.88 -12.34
N GLY A 260 0.55 5.50 -11.53
CA GLY A 260 0.33 5.13 -10.13
C GLY A 260 -0.37 6.23 -9.34
N TYR A 261 0.10 7.46 -9.45
CA TYR A 261 -0.47 8.65 -8.81
C TYR A 261 -1.93 8.88 -9.21
N SER A 262 -2.27 8.72 -10.50
CA SER A 262 -3.65 8.89 -10.98
C SER A 262 -4.62 7.83 -10.43
N LEU A 263 -4.11 6.68 -9.95
CA LEU A 263 -4.93 5.63 -9.33
C LEU A 263 -5.21 5.86 -7.84
N HIS A 264 -4.51 6.82 -7.23
CA HIS A 264 -4.69 7.17 -5.82
C HIS A 264 -5.81 8.20 -5.66
N THR A 265 -6.52 8.13 -4.52
CA THR A 265 -7.51 9.17 -4.17
C THR A 265 -6.82 10.52 -3.97
N GLN A 266 -7.57 11.62 -4.02
CA GLN A 266 -6.99 12.96 -3.76
C GLN A 266 -6.28 13.04 -2.41
N SER A 267 -6.84 12.33 -1.42
CA SER A 267 -6.32 12.30 -0.07
C SER A 267 -4.98 11.56 -0.01
N GLU A 268 -4.86 10.43 -0.70
CA GLU A 268 -3.62 9.66 -0.85
C GLU A 268 -2.56 10.42 -1.67
N GLN A 269 -2.97 11.07 -2.76
CA GLN A 269 -2.15 11.92 -3.61
C GLN A 269 -1.49 13.04 -2.80
N ALA A 270 -2.25 13.74 -1.96
CA ALA A 270 -1.73 14.80 -1.10
C ALA A 270 -0.60 14.32 -0.18
N VAL A 271 -0.71 13.09 0.35
CA VAL A 271 0.36 12.54 1.18
C VAL A 271 1.56 12.11 0.35
N LEU A 272 1.37 11.65 -0.90
CA LEU A 272 2.49 11.25 -1.76
C LEU A 272 3.35 12.48 -2.02
N LEU A 273 2.71 13.60 -2.35
CA LEU A 273 3.37 14.89 -2.54
C LEU A 273 4.06 15.36 -1.25
N LYS A 274 3.38 15.29 -0.11
CA LYS A 274 3.94 15.69 1.20
C LYS A 274 5.13 14.82 1.63
N ALA A 275 5.17 13.55 1.23
CA ALA A 275 6.27 12.63 1.49
C ALA A 275 7.53 12.96 0.66
N GLY A 276 7.48 13.98 -0.21
CA GLY A 276 8.63 14.46 -0.96
C GLY A 276 9.06 13.50 -2.07
N VAL A 277 8.18 12.60 -2.52
CA VAL A 277 8.48 11.62 -3.58
C VAL A 277 8.94 12.29 -4.87
N CYS A 278 8.46 13.50 -5.15
CA CYS A 278 8.86 14.31 -6.30
C CYS A 278 10.35 14.67 -6.33
N SER A 279 11.02 14.73 -5.16
CA SER A 279 12.46 14.95 -5.09
C SER A 279 13.27 13.86 -5.78
N LYS A 280 12.73 12.63 -5.91
CA LYS A 280 13.39 11.51 -6.58
C LYS A 280 13.53 11.69 -8.08
N PHE A 281 12.73 12.55 -8.68
CA PHE A 281 12.77 12.85 -10.10
C PHE A 281 13.59 14.12 -10.41
N GLN A 282 14.26 14.70 -9.42
CA GLN A 282 15.15 15.85 -9.60
C GLN A 282 16.30 15.52 -10.57
N GLY A 283 16.53 16.43 -11.51
CA GLY A 283 17.53 16.27 -12.56
C GLY A 283 17.09 15.47 -13.78
N LEU A 284 15.85 14.94 -13.80
CA LEU A 284 15.30 14.36 -15.03
C LEU A 284 14.89 15.47 -16.01
N ALA A 285 15.11 15.23 -17.31
CA ALA A 285 14.73 16.16 -18.38
C ALA A 285 13.21 16.45 -18.40
N LYS A 286 12.41 15.44 -18.06
CA LYS A 286 10.97 15.53 -17.83
C LYS A 286 10.64 14.79 -16.54
N GLY A 287 10.04 15.47 -15.58
CA GLY A 287 9.53 14.86 -14.34
C GLY A 287 8.07 14.42 -14.48
N PRO A 288 7.50 13.78 -13.44
CA PRO A 288 6.09 13.44 -13.42
C PRO A 288 5.20 14.69 -13.42
N GLU A 289 4.10 14.63 -14.16
CA GLU A 289 3.13 15.74 -14.26
C GLU A 289 2.58 16.12 -12.88
N ALA A 290 2.34 15.12 -12.04
CA ALA A 290 1.85 15.27 -10.67
C ALA A 290 2.81 16.09 -9.78
N CYS A 291 4.09 16.16 -10.11
CA CYS A 291 5.09 16.93 -9.38
C CYS A 291 5.18 18.40 -9.82
N GLY A 292 4.32 18.82 -10.76
CA GLY A 292 4.43 20.09 -11.47
C GLY A 292 5.59 20.02 -12.45
N ASN A 293 5.31 20.18 -13.74
CA ASN A 293 6.27 20.17 -14.86
C ASN A 293 7.32 21.31 -14.81
N GLN A 294 7.73 21.78 -13.62
CA GLN A 294 8.85 22.70 -13.51
C GLN A 294 10.11 21.99 -13.97
N PRO A 295 10.86 22.52 -14.95
CA PRO A 295 12.19 22.03 -15.24
C PRO A 295 13.00 22.15 -13.95
N LEU A 296 13.35 20.99 -13.37
CA LEU A 296 14.05 20.93 -12.10
C LEU A 296 15.42 21.55 -12.33
N LYS A 297 15.63 22.72 -11.72
CA LYS A 297 16.74 23.65 -11.99
C LYS A 297 18.03 22.89 -12.26
N ASP A 298 18.60 23.16 -13.43
CA ASP A 298 19.92 22.70 -13.84
C ASP A 298 20.94 23.06 -12.75
N SER A 299 21.38 22.06 -12.00
CA SER A 299 22.34 22.22 -10.89
C SER A 299 23.75 22.58 -11.39
N SER A 300 23.96 22.70 -12.70
CA SER A 300 25.20 23.22 -13.28
C SER A 300 25.33 24.75 -13.23
N LYS A 301 24.35 25.48 -12.68
CA LYS A 301 24.39 26.95 -12.52
C LYS A 301 24.36 27.43 -11.06
N VAL A 302 25.07 26.75 -10.16
CA VAL A 302 25.45 27.33 -8.87
C VAL A 302 26.97 27.49 -8.89
N ASN A 303 27.42 28.64 -9.38
CA ASN A 303 28.79 29.13 -9.18
C ASN A 303 28.91 29.76 -7.79
#